data_AF-A0A2G8KRE8-F1
#
_entry.id   AF-A0A2G8KRE8-F1
#
_cell.length_a   1.000
_cell.length_b   1.000
_cell.length_c   1.000
_cell.angle_alpha   90.00
_cell.angle_beta   90.00
_cell.angle_gamma   90.00
#
_symmetry.space_group_name_H-M   'P 1'
#
loop_
_entity.id
_entity.type
_entity.pdbx_description
1 polymer ?
#
loop_
_entity_poly.entity_id
_entity_poly.type
_entity_poly.pdbx_seq_one_letter_code
_entity_poly.pdbx_strand_id
1 'polypeptide(L)'
;MYACMLVPVSFKTGSKLWGPFKELFYVVDSAVSKKNPDAFNDLEAALRRHKPDFVSLLQNPAKNAQHREQLRKANTDGIQLDGETGPKTYQEQEQPRFPGYSRGLVAVLLYYDGRASLLNSLQLLIQARKGRTWSFEIEEEITELATEFTDDLMKDGLTKKILTLLEKLDVVKELDKLSKEKALGDAKHRYDVTEFLRGIRTSLAESLFAWSCQTPLIRQDLMLLFNHLRKHAAVDQTGCLDEVTIALSMSYLYSIDISNVEPRDEDRDELAKLLPLLQDPQYLPDLHQLVSKDTDASDTEAWKGLKTVLEFGMGITLRRATQQPETQEYQDILERDEVLVDNAIQNNLFRFINNCIFKNKHFFQVEFLVRQFHSLFTDFITANIQIDACRTTEVPNHYS
;
A
#
# COMPACT_ATOMS: atom_id res chain seq x y z
N MET A 1 -20.43 -1.41 -9.79
CA MET A 1 -20.06 -0.56 -8.64
C MET A 1 -18.64 -1.00 -8.26
N TYR A 2 -17.66 -0.72 -9.14
CA TYR A 2 -16.37 -1.40 -9.13
C TYR A 2 -15.24 -0.42 -8.77
N ALA A 3 -14.43 -0.85 -7.81
CA ALA A 3 -13.05 -0.47 -7.54
C ALA A 3 -12.77 1.04 -7.37
N CYS A 4 -13.10 1.59 -6.20
CA CYS A 4 -12.35 2.73 -5.68
C CYS A 4 -11.74 2.30 -4.36
N MET A 5 -10.72 1.44 -4.45
CA MET A 5 -9.98 1.03 -3.26
C MET A 5 -9.35 2.25 -2.59
N LEU A 6 -8.92 3.22 -3.41
CA LEU A 6 -8.12 4.37 -3.01
C LEU A 6 -8.54 5.56 -3.86
N VAL A 7 -9.05 6.60 -3.22
CA VAL A 7 -9.22 7.90 -3.89
C VAL A 7 -7.81 8.41 -4.18
N PRO A 8 -7.41 8.62 -5.44
CA PRO A 8 -6.09 9.15 -5.74
C PRO A 8 -5.88 10.43 -4.93
N VAL A 9 -4.70 10.61 -4.35
CA VAL A 9 -4.36 11.82 -3.62
C VAL A 9 -4.37 12.96 -4.64
N SER A 10 -5.52 13.61 -4.76
CA SER A 10 -5.79 14.67 -5.71
C SER A 10 -6.16 15.91 -4.92
N PHE A 11 -5.13 16.61 -4.44
CA PHE A 11 -5.33 18.01 -4.08
C PHE A 11 -5.71 18.76 -5.35
N LYS A 12 -6.74 19.60 -5.27
CA LYS A 12 -7.18 20.46 -6.38
C LYS A 12 -6.09 21.50 -6.69
N THR A 13 -4.95 21.09 -7.22
CA THR A 13 -3.93 21.99 -7.75
C THR A 13 -4.35 22.54 -9.11
N GLY A 14 -5.38 21.99 -9.76
CA GLY A 14 -5.99 22.52 -11.00
C GLY A 14 -5.04 22.59 -12.21
N SER A 15 -3.78 22.18 -12.02
CA SER A 15 -2.72 22.18 -13.00
C SER A 15 -2.76 20.85 -13.76
N LYS A 16 -3.12 20.93 -15.04
CA LYS A 16 -3.00 19.81 -16.00
C LYS A 16 -1.59 19.68 -16.58
N LEU A 17 -0.72 20.68 -16.37
CA LEU A 17 0.41 20.97 -17.25
C LEU A 17 1.76 21.03 -16.54
N TRP A 18 1.80 20.96 -15.20
CA TRP A 18 3.05 21.11 -14.48
C TRP A 18 3.53 19.79 -13.89
N GLY A 19 4.51 19.21 -14.58
CA GLY A 19 5.30 18.05 -14.15
C GLY A 19 5.10 16.84 -15.06
N PRO A 20 6.18 16.18 -15.51
CA PRO A 20 6.07 14.98 -16.36
C PRO A 20 5.20 13.88 -15.73
N PHE A 21 5.10 13.85 -14.40
CA PHE A 21 4.28 12.88 -13.68
C PHE A 21 2.78 13.17 -13.70
N LYS A 22 2.35 14.41 -13.98
CA LYS A 22 0.92 14.72 -14.19
C LYS A 22 0.45 14.18 -15.52
N GLU A 23 1.25 14.38 -16.58
CA GLU A 23 0.98 13.82 -17.91
C GLU A 23 0.92 12.29 -17.84
N LEU A 24 1.92 11.66 -17.21
CA LEU A 24 1.91 10.23 -16.93
C LEU A 24 0.61 9.79 -16.23
N PHE A 25 0.23 10.48 -15.15
CA PHE A 25 -1.00 10.16 -14.43
C PHE A 25 -2.24 10.28 -15.32
N TYR A 26 -2.32 11.29 -16.20
CA TYR A 26 -3.45 11.41 -17.12
C TYR A 26 -3.53 10.28 -18.13
N VAL A 27 -2.39 9.82 -18.66
CA VAL A 27 -2.33 8.67 -19.57
C VAL A 27 -2.79 7.41 -18.85
N VAL A 28 -2.25 7.15 -17.65
CA VAL A 28 -2.63 5.99 -16.83
C VAL A 28 -4.11 6.03 -16.43
N ASP A 29 -4.61 7.18 -15.97
CA ASP A 29 -6.02 7.37 -15.61
C ASP A 29 -6.96 7.22 -16.82
N SER A 30 -6.52 7.67 -18.01
CA SER A 30 -7.28 7.47 -19.24
C SER A 30 -7.37 5.99 -19.62
N ALA A 31 -6.28 5.25 -19.53
CA ALA A 31 -6.26 3.83 -19.86
C ALA A 31 -7.05 3.00 -18.84
N VAL A 32 -6.83 3.23 -17.54
CA VAL A 32 -7.38 2.39 -16.46
C VAL A 32 -8.75 2.87 -16.00
N SER A 33 -8.83 4.08 -15.42
CA SER A 33 -10.06 4.57 -14.80
C SER A 33 -11.15 4.91 -15.82
N LYS A 34 -10.76 5.54 -16.94
CA LYS A 34 -11.68 5.90 -18.03
C LYS A 34 -11.90 4.77 -19.02
N LYS A 35 -11.18 3.64 -18.88
CA LYS A 35 -11.30 2.46 -19.73
C LYS A 35 -11.19 2.79 -21.22
N ASN A 36 -10.26 3.66 -21.59
CA ASN A 36 -10.09 4.05 -22.99
C ASN A 36 -9.37 2.93 -23.76
N PRO A 37 -10.02 2.27 -24.73
CA PRO A 37 -9.43 1.18 -25.50
C PRO A 37 -8.21 1.64 -26.33
N ASP A 38 -8.27 2.86 -26.88
CA ASP A 38 -7.22 3.36 -27.76
C ASP A 38 -5.96 3.85 -27.02
N ALA A 39 -5.92 3.72 -25.68
CA ALA A 39 -4.86 4.28 -24.85
C ALA A 39 -3.61 3.38 -24.75
N PHE A 40 -3.62 2.18 -25.33
CA PHE A 40 -2.52 1.21 -25.18
C PHE A 40 -1.15 1.78 -25.59
N ASN A 41 -1.03 2.29 -26.82
CA ASN A 41 0.24 2.80 -27.35
C ASN A 41 0.79 3.99 -26.52
N ASP A 42 -0.10 4.89 -26.12
CA ASP A 42 0.25 6.06 -25.30
C ASP A 42 0.72 5.63 -23.91
N LEU A 43 0.04 4.64 -23.31
CA LEU A 43 0.40 4.05 -22.03
C LEU A 43 1.76 3.36 -22.10
N GLU A 44 1.98 2.50 -23.09
CA GLU A 44 3.25 1.78 -23.26
C GLU A 44 4.42 2.76 -23.42
N ALA A 45 4.27 3.79 -24.26
CA ALA A 45 5.27 4.82 -24.45
C ALA A 45 5.56 5.60 -23.15
N ALA A 46 4.51 5.96 -22.40
CA ALA A 46 4.63 6.66 -21.13
C ALA A 46 5.33 5.80 -20.06
N LEU A 47 4.95 4.53 -19.91
CA LEU A 47 5.56 3.60 -18.96
C LEU A 47 7.04 3.35 -19.29
N ARG A 48 7.38 3.19 -20.57
CA ARG A 48 8.77 3.03 -21.01
C ARG A 48 9.60 4.27 -20.69
N ARG A 49 9.06 5.47 -20.91
CA ARG A 49 9.73 6.74 -20.61
C ARG A 49 9.97 6.91 -19.10
N HIS A 50 8.99 6.56 -18.27
CA HIS A 50 9.00 6.78 -16.83
C HIS A 50 9.46 5.58 -15.99
N LYS A 51 9.83 4.44 -16.61
CA LYS A 51 10.35 3.27 -15.90
C LYS A 51 11.48 3.61 -14.89
N PRO A 52 12.48 4.46 -15.22
CA PRO A 52 13.51 4.86 -14.24
C PRO A 52 12.96 5.61 -13.02
N ASP A 53 11.88 6.38 -13.19
CA ASP A 53 11.25 7.15 -12.11
C ASP A 53 10.52 6.23 -11.12
N PHE A 54 9.85 5.18 -11.63
CA PHE A 54 9.24 4.15 -10.79
C PHE A 54 10.29 3.24 -10.12
N VAL A 55 11.34 2.87 -10.86
CA VAL A 55 12.46 2.07 -10.35
C VAL A 55 13.17 2.80 -9.22
N SER A 56 13.50 4.08 -9.38
CA SER A 56 14.17 4.86 -8.35
C SER A 56 13.24 5.26 -7.19
N LEU A 57 11.93 5.34 -7.46
CA LEU A 57 10.82 5.71 -6.58
C LEU A 57 11.12 6.89 -5.65
N LEU A 58 10.65 8.08 -6.03
CA LEU A 58 10.76 9.32 -5.24
C LEU A 58 12.21 9.69 -4.84
N GLN A 59 13.23 9.09 -5.45
CA GLN A 59 14.62 9.50 -5.27
C GLN A 59 14.89 10.76 -6.09
N ASN A 60 15.48 11.76 -5.44
CA ASN A 60 15.88 12.96 -6.14
C ASN A 60 17.19 12.75 -6.88
N PRO A 61 17.32 13.24 -8.13
CA PRO A 61 18.61 13.29 -8.79
C PRO A 61 19.59 14.17 -7.99
N ALA A 62 20.89 13.88 -8.13
CA ALA A 62 21.93 14.63 -7.44
C ALA A 62 21.89 16.12 -7.81
N LYS A 63 22.21 16.99 -6.85
CA LYS A 63 22.26 18.45 -7.06
C LYS A 63 23.31 18.78 -8.14
N ASN A 64 22.86 19.18 -9.33
CA ASN A 64 23.75 19.52 -10.44
C ASN A 64 24.09 21.02 -10.46
N ALA A 65 25.39 21.35 -10.53
CA ALA A 65 25.85 22.74 -10.64
C ALA A 65 25.36 23.42 -11.94
N GLN A 66 25.26 22.68 -13.04
CA GLN A 66 24.77 23.20 -14.31
C GLN A 66 23.27 23.54 -14.25
N HIS A 67 22.45 22.72 -13.59
CA HIS A 67 21.03 23.04 -13.39
C HIS A 67 20.86 24.29 -12.50
N ARG A 68 21.74 24.48 -11.49
CA ARG A 68 21.74 25.72 -10.68
C ARG A 68 22.09 26.95 -11.50
N GLU A 69 23.06 26.83 -12.40
CA GLU A 69 23.47 27.90 -13.33
C GLU A 69 22.32 28.25 -14.31
N GLN A 70 21.64 27.24 -14.86
CA GLN A 70 20.48 27.40 -15.73
C GLN A 70 19.31 28.06 -15.00
N LEU A 71 18.99 27.62 -13.77
CA LEU A 71 17.94 28.24 -12.94
C LEU A 71 18.25 29.70 -12.58
N ARG A 72 19.52 30.08 -12.43
CA ARG A 72 19.92 31.48 -12.23
C ARG A 72 19.64 32.33 -13.47
N LYS A 73 19.87 31.79 -14.66
CA LYS A 73 19.67 32.47 -15.96
C LYS A 73 18.21 32.45 -16.43
N ALA A 74 17.43 31.48 -15.94
CA ALA A 74 16.01 31.29 -16.23
C ALA A 74 15.11 32.51 -15.91
N ASN A 75 15.52 33.35 -14.96
CA ASN A 75 14.79 34.58 -14.64
C ASN A 75 14.84 35.63 -15.73
N THR A 76 15.81 35.53 -16.66
CA THR A 76 16.06 36.50 -17.74
C THR A 76 15.75 35.89 -19.11
N ASP A 77 16.11 34.62 -19.31
CA ASP A 77 16.08 33.98 -20.64
C ASP A 77 14.97 32.92 -20.80
N GLY A 78 14.23 32.62 -19.72
CA GLY A 78 13.30 31.49 -19.65
C GLY A 78 14.00 30.13 -19.61
N ILE A 79 13.26 29.04 -19.43
CA ILE A 79 13.79 27.67 -19.52
C ILE A 79 13.12 26.98 -20.70
N GLN A 80 13.93 26.40 -21.59
CA GLN A 80 13.42 25.53 -22.63
C GLN A 80 13.23 24.13 -22.02
N LEU A 81 11.98 23.69 -21.91
CA LEU A 81 11.62 22.36 -21.44
C LEU A 81 11.62 21.39 -22.62
N ASP A 82 12.11 20.17 -22.41
CA ASP A 82 12.15 19.14 -23.45
C ASP A 82 10.74 18.86 -23.98
N GLY A 83 10.53 19.12 -25.28
CA GLY A 83 9.26 18.91 -25.97
C GLY A 83 8.41 20.16 -26.21
N GLU A 84 8.80 21.34 -25.72
CA GLU A 84 8.03 22.58 -25.90
C GLU A 84 8.67 23.57 -26.88
N THR A 85 7.83 24.25 -27.68
CA THR A 85 8.28 25.32 -28.60
C THR A 85 8.52 26.62 -27.85
N GLY A 86 9.78 26.88 -27.51
CA GLY A 86 10.27 28.15 -26.98
C GLY A 86 10.54 28.14 -25.46
N PRO A 87 11.35 29.10 -24.97
CA PRO A 87 11.63 29.23 -23.55
C PRO A 87 10.39 29.69 -22.79
N LYS A 88 9.92 28.90 -21.81
CA LYS A 88 8.79 29.29 -20.97
C LYS A 88 9.27 29.86 -19.65
N THR A 89 8.61 30.92 -19.22
CA THR A 89 8.84 31.51 -17.89
C THR A 89 7.69 31.11 -16.97
N TYR A 90 8.05 30.69 -15.76
CA TYR A 90 7.13 30.30 -14.67
C TYR A 90 5.92 31.23 -14.45
N GLN A 91 6.06 32.52 -14.77
CA GLN A 91 5.05 33.54 -14.52
C GLN A 91 3.79 33.42 -15.38
N GLU A 92 3.92 32.95 -16.62
CA GLU A 92 2.85 33.12 -17.61
C GLU A 92 1.68 32.14 -17.41
N GLN A 93 1.90 31.00 -16.76
CA GLN A 93 0.88 29.93 -16.69
C GLN A 93 0.29 29.69 -15.29
N GLU A 94 1.06 29.83 -14.20
CA GLU A 94 0.64 29.38 -12.87
C GLU A 94 0.47 30.51 -11.83
N GLN A 95 1.07 31.69 -12.05
CA GLN A 95 1.01 32.82 -11.11
C GLN A 95 -0.42 33.35 -10.84
N PRO A 96 -1.37 33.32 -11.79
CA PRO A 96 -2.77 33.67 -11.51
C PRO A 96 -3.49 32.70 -10.57
N ARG A 97 -3.02 31.45 -10.42
CA ARG A 97 -3.68 30.40 -9.63
C ARG A 97 -3.24 30.36 -8.17
N PHE A 98 -2.04 30.84 -7.89
CA PHE A 98 -1.48 30.93 -6.54
C PHE A 98 -1.25 32.40 -6.17
N PRO A 99 -2.32 33.23 -6.08
CA PRO A 99 -2.17 34.62 -5.73
C PRO A 99 -1.56 34.74 -4.33
N GLY A 100 -0.50 35.54 -4.20
CA GLY A 100 0.18 35.79 -2.93
C GLY A 100 1.33 34.84 -2.58
N TYR A 101 1.59 33.78 -3.36
CA TYR A 101 2.77 32.95 -3.17
C TYR A 101 3.93 33.32 -4.10
N SER A 102 5.15 33.25 -3.56
CA SER A 102 6.37 33.40 -4.36
C SER A 102 6.59 32.16 -5.23
N ARG A 103 7.35 32.31 -6.32
CA ARG A 103 7.67 31.19 -7.22
C ARG A 103 8.29 30.00 -6.49
N GLY A 104 9.13 30.24 -5.49
CA GLY A 104 9.75 29.20 -4.69
C GLY A 104 8.74 28.41 -3.85
N LEU A 105 7.76 29.08 -3.26
CA LEU A 105 6.72 28.43 -2.47
C LEU A 105 5.79 27.58 -3.33
N VAL A 106 5.43 28.08 -4.52
CA VAL A 106 4.61 27.32 -5.46
C VAL A 106 5.40 26.15 -6.05
N ALA A 107 6.70 26.30 -6.32
CA ALA A 107 7.56 25.18 -6.74
C ALA A 107 7.61 24.05 -5.69
N VAL A 108 7.59 24.37 -4.39
CA VAL A 108 7.50 23.37 -3.32
C VAL A 108 6.19 22.59 -3.39
N LEU A 109 5.05 23.26 -3.59
CA LEU A 109 3.74 22.59 -3.73
C LEU A 109 3.73 21.67 -4.95
N LEU A 110 4.20 22.16 -6.09
CA LEU A 110 4.22 21.39 -7.34
C LEU A 110 5.20 20.21 -7.29
N TYR A 111 6.29 20.33 -6.54
CA TYR A 111 7.21 19.23 -6.29
C TYR A 111 6.52 18.07 -5.56
N TYR A 112 5.77 18.34 -4.49
CA TYR A 112 5.03 17.29 -3.79
C TYR A 112 3.82 16.79 -4.58
N ASP A 113 3.13 17.67 -5.32
CA ASP A 113 2.03 17.29 -6.21
C ASP A 113 2.49 16.34 -7.34
N GLY A 114 3.67 16.58 -7.93
CA GLY A 114 4.26 15.68 -8.92
C GLY A 114 4.57 14.30 -8.33
N ARG A 115 5.11 14.25 -7.09
CA ARG A 115 5.37 12.99 -6.38
C ARG A 115 4.09 12.22 -6.07
N ALA A 116 3.04 12.91 -5.62
CA ALA A 116 1.73 12.31 -5.43
C ALA A 116 1.17 11.75 -6.75
N SER A 117 1.37 12.45 -7.88
CA SER A 117 0.92 12.00 -9.19
C SER A 117 1.65 10.74 -9.67
N LEU A 118 2.96 10.62 -9.41
CA LEU A 118 3.71 9.39 -9.68
C LEU A 118 3.18 8.20 -8.86
N LEU A 119 2.89 8.41 -7.58
CA LEU A 119 2.33 7.36 -6.71
C LEU A 119 0.90 6.98 -7.10
N ASN A 120 0.05 7.95 -7.43
CA ASN A 120 -1.30 7.66 -7.92
C ASN A 120 -1.25 6.85 -9.22
N SER A 121 -0.27 7.13 -10.10
CA SER A 121 -0.04 6.34 -11.32
C SER A 121 0.36 4.89 -10.96
N LEU A 122 1.28 4.72 -10.01
CA LEU A 122 1.68 3.40 -9.52
C LEU A 122 0.48 2.62 -8.96
N GLN A 123 -0.33 3.26 -8.11
CA GLN A 123 -1.51 2.64 -7.51
C GLN A 123 -2.54 2.21 -8.56
N LEU A 124 -2.80 3.04 -9.58
CA LEU A 124 -3.72 2.69 -10.67
C LEU A 124 -3.20 1.49 -11.48
N LEU A 125 -1.89 1.44 -11.77
CA LEU A 125 -1.28 0.29 -12.45
C LEU A 125 -1.37 -0.99 -11.61
N ILE A 126 -1.09 -0.90 -10.31
CA ILE A 126 -1.25 -2.04 -9.37
C ILE A 126 -2.72 -2.47 -9.28
N GLN A 127 -3.67 -1.54 -9.39
CA GLN A 127 -5.09 -1.86 -9.40
C GLN A 127 -5.52 -2.54 -10.72
N ALA A 128 -4.95 -2.13 -11.85
CA ALA A 128 -5.28 -2.63 -13.19
C ALA A 128 -4.75 -4.04 -13.52
N ARG A 129 -3.75 -4.52 -12.77
CA ARG A 129 -3.11 -5.82 -13.02
C ARG A 129 -4.04 -7.02 -12.75
N LYS A 130 -3.66 -8.18 -13.29
CA LYS A 130 -4.31 -9.47 -12.98
C LYS A 130 -4.12 -9.79 -11.49
N GLY A 131 -5.19 -10.22 -10.81
CA GLY A 131 -5.12 -10.51 -9.38
C GLY A 131 -6.38 -11.13 -8.82
N ARG A 132 -6.32 -11.52 -7.54
CA ARG A 132 -7.36 -12.35 -6.89
C ARG A 132 -8.55 -11.59 -6.33
N THR A 133 -8.42 -10.30 -6.03
CA THR A 133 -9.45 -9.60 -5.24
C THR A 133 -10.45 -8.83 -6.08
N TRP A 134 -9.99 -8.27 -7.20
CA TRP A 134 -10.87 -7.66 -8.19
C TRP A 134 -10.22 -7.76 -9.55
N SER A 135 -11.04 -7.54 -10.58
CA SER A 135 -10.59 -7.29 -11.94
C SER A 135 -11.16 -5.96 -12.42
N PHE A 136 -10.34 -5.22 -13.16
CA PHE A 136 -10.83 -4.08 -13.93
C PHE A 136 -11.38 -4.61 -15.24
N GLU A 137 -12.58 -4.15 -15.62
CA GLU A 137 -13.14 -4.41 -16.95
C GLU A 137 -12.47 -3.44 -17.95
N ILE A 138 -11.18 -3.68 -18.23
CA ILE A 138 -10.35 -2.97 -19.22
C ILE A 138 -9.84 -3.98 -20.25
N GLU A 139 -9.21 -3.50 -21.31
CA GLU A 139 -8.64 -4.37 -22.35
C GLU A 139 -7.52 -5.27 -21.79
N GLU A 140 -7.49 -6.51 -22.27
CA GLU A 140 -6.55 -7.53 -21.80
C GLU A 140 -5.09 -7.09 -22.00
N GLU A 141 -4.76 -6.48 -23.14
CA GLU A 141 -3.42 -5.97 -23.44
C GLU A 141 -2.96 -4.92 -22.40
N ILE A 142 -3.86 -4.04 -21.95
CA ILE A 142 -3.56 -3.03 -20.91
C ILE A 142 -3.33 -3.71 -19.57
N THR A 143 -4.15 -4.71 -19.22
CA THR A 143 -3.98 -5.49 -17.99
C THR A 143 -2.67 -6.28 -17.99
N GLU A 144 -2.26 -6.86 -19.12
CA GLU A 144 -0.99 -7.57 -19.27
C GLU A 144 0.20 -6.64 -19.14
N LEU A 145 0.17 -5.50 -19.84
CA LEU A 145 1.19 -4.46 -19.74
C LEU A 145 1.35 -3.96 -18.30
N ALA A 146 0.24 -3.68 -17.60
CA ALA A 146 0.26 -3.28 -16.19
C ALA A 146 0.84 -4.38 -15.28
N THR A 147 0.52 -5.64 -15.56
CA THR A 147 1.00 -6.79 -14.79
C THR A 147 2.51 -6.97 -14.97
N GLU A 148 3.01 -7.02 -16.20
CA GLU A 148 4.45 -7.15 -16.47
C GLU A 148 5.24 -5.97 -15.88
N PHE A 149 4.73 -4.74 -16.07
CA PHE A 149 5.37 -3.54 -15.56
C PHE A 149 5.47 -3.55 -14.02
N THR A 150 4.40 -3.91 -13.32
CA THR A 150 4.38 -3.92 -11.85
C THR A 150 5.17 -5.10 -11.27
N ASP A 151 5.19 -6.26 -11.94
CA ASP A 151 6.04 -7.40 -11.58
C ASP A 151 7.53 -7.04 -11.64
N ASP A 152 7.95 -6.32 -12.69
CA ASP A 152 9.32 -5.82 -12.81
C ASP A 152 9.71 -4.89 -11.66
N LEU A 153 8.80 -4.00 -11.24
CA LEU A 153 9.05 -3.12 -10.09
C LEU A 153 9.22 -3.91 -8.79
N MET A 154 8.40 -4.93 -8.58
CA MET A 154 8.50 -5.80 -7.40
C MET A 154 9.77 -6.63 -7.41
N LYS A 155 10.18 -7.19 -8.55
CA LYS A 155 11.49 -7.86 -8.72
C LYS A 155 12.65 -6.93 -8.39
N ASP A 156 12.53 -5.64 -8.70
CA ASP A 156 13.52 -4.62 -8.36
C ASP A 156 13.38 -4.08 -6.91
N GLY A 157 12.66 -4.80 -6.05
CA GLY A 157 12.60 -4.54 -4.61
C GLY A 157 11.71 -3.36 -4.21
N LEU A 158 10.57 -3.16 -4.89
CA LEU A 158 9.60 -2.11 -4.59
C LEU A 158 9.17 -2.11 -3.11
N THR A 159 8.91 -3.27 -2.50
CA THR A 159 8.57 -3.39 -1.07
C THR A 159 9.59 -2.70 -0.18
N LYS A 160 10.87 -3.07 -0.31
CA LYS A 160 11.96 -2.48 0.47
C LYS A 160 12.07 -0.97 0.25
N LYS A 161 11.89 -0.50 -0.98
CA LYS A 161 11.93 0.93 -1.32
C LYS A 161 10.80 1.70 -0.64
N ILE A 162 9.56 1.20 -0.73
CA ILE A 162 8.39 1.78 -0.06
C ILE A 162 8.64 1.91 1.45
N LEU A 163 9.02 0.81 2.11
CA LEU A 163 9.26 0.80 3.56
C LEU A 163 10.40 1.77 3.95
N THR A 164 11.49 1.78 3.18
CA THR A 164 12.61 2.72 3.40
C THR A 164 12.19 4.18 3.22
N LEU A 165 11.30 4.48 2.26
CA LEU A 165 10.77 5.82 2.05
C LEU A 165 9.85 6.26 3.19
N LEU A 166 9.04 5.35 3.74
CA LEU A 166 8.21 5.63 4.91
C LEU A 166 9.04 5.98 6.15
N GLU A 167 10.23 5.39 6.30
CA GLU A 167 11.17 5.78 7.38
C GLU A 167 11.80 7.16 7.13
N LYS A 168 12.12 7.48 5.88
CA LYS A 168 12.79 8.74 5.50
C LYS A 168 11.85 9.93 5.46
N LEU A 169 10.62 9.75 4.99
CA LEU A 169 9.61 10.81 4.81
C LEU A 169 8.88 11.09 6.13
N ASP A 170 9.62 11.33 7.20
CA ASP A 170 9.04 11.80 8.46
C ASP A 170 8.56 13.25 8.30
N VAL A 171 7.28 13.48 8.61
CA VAL A 171 6.61 14.77 8.36
C VAL A 171 7.30 15.89 9.14
N VAL A 172 7.66 15.64 10.41
CA VAL A 172 8.27 16.66 11.28
C VAL A 172 9.66 17.02 10.76
N LYS A 173 10.50 16.02 10.47
CA LYS A 173 11.86 16.23 9.96
C LYS A 173 11.88 16.94 8.61
N GLU A 174 10.96 16.61 7.70
CA GLU A 174 10.87 17.30 6.41
C GLU A 174 10.39 18.75 6.56
N LEU A 175 9.41 19.02 7.43
CA LEU A 175 9.00 20.40 7.72
C LEU A 175 10.11 21.23 8.36
N ASP A 176 10.87 20.67 9.29
CA ASP A 176 12.03 21.33 9.91
C ASP A 176 13.11 21.67 8.87
N LYS A 177 13.36 20.77 7.94
CA LYS A 177 14.30 20.96 6.83
C LYS A 177 13.82 22.06 5.87
N LEU A 178 12.54 22.06 5.48
CA LEU A 178 11.98 23.13 4.64
C LEU A 178 11.98 24.49 5.34
N SER A 179 11.73 24.50 6.66
CA SER A 179 11.81 25.71 7.49
C SER A 179 13.22 26.31 7.47
N LYS A 180 14.26 25.48 7.67
CA LYS A 180 15.67 25.90 7.61
C LYS A 180 16.06 26.51 6.26
N GLU A 181 15.54 25.95 5.17
CA GLU A 181 15.80 26.40 3.81
C GLU A 181 14.90 27.59 3.36
N LYS A 182 14.09 28.15 4.27
CA LYS A 182 13.11 29.23 3.98
C LYS A 182 12.14 28.86 2.84
N ALA A 183 11.79 27.58 2.75
CA ALA A 183 10.94 27.00 1.73
C ALA A 183 9.46 26.83 2.18
N LEU A 184 9.10 27.38 3.34
CA LEU A 184 7.73 27.38 3.88
C LEU A 184 7.15 28.79 3.90
N GLY A 185 5.90 28.90 3.49
CA GLY A 185 5.15 30.15 3.35
C GLY A 185 4.37 30.53 4.61
N ASP A 186 3.11 30.91 4.42
CA ASP A 186 2.17 31.22 5.51
C ASP A 186 1.60 29.93 6.15
N ALA A 187 0.65 30.10 7.08
CA ALA A 187 0.03 28.97 7.77
C ALA A 187 -0.70 28.02 6.81
N LYS A 188 -1.33 28.57 5.75
CA LYS A 188 -2.00 27.79 4.70
C LYS A 188 -0.99 26.97 3.90
N HIS A 189 0.10 27.58 3.44
CA HIS A 189 1.14 26.85 2.70
C HIS A 189 1.75 25.73 3.54
N ARG A 190 2.01 25.99 4.82
CA ARG A 190 2.49 24.96 5.76
C ARG A 190 1.49 23.81 5.90
N TYR A 191 0.20 24.11 6.00
CA TYR A 191 -0.85 23.11 6.06
C TYR A 191 -0.86 22.28 4.76
N ASP A 192 -0.90 22.92 3.59
CA ASP A 192 -0.93 22.25 2.29
C ASP A 192 0.27 21.31 2.10
N VAL A 193 1.49 21.76 2.45
CA VAL A 193 2.71 20.92 2.40
C VAL A 193 2.63 19.74 3.37
N THR A 194 2.09 19.96 4.58
CA THR A 194 1.91 18.89 5.58
C THR A 194 0.95 17.82 5.07
N GLU A 195 -0.15 18.24 4.47
CA GLU A 195 -1.15 17.32 3.92
C GLU A 195 -0.62 16.57 2.69
N PHE A 196 0.20 17.21 1.85
CA PHE A 196 0.93 16.51 0.78
C PHE A 196 1.87 15.44 1.34
N LEU A 197 2.65 15.76 2.36
CA LEU A 197 3.57 14.79 2.99
C LEU A 197 2.82 13.60 3.58
N ARG A 198 1.71 13.86 4.28
CA ARG A 198 0.84 12.82 4.82
C ARG A 198 0.25 11.96 3.71
N GLY A 199 -0.33 12.59 2.68
CA GLY A 199 -0.89 11.91 1.52
C GLY A 199 0.13 11.01 0.82
N ILE A 200 1.35 11.51 0.57
CA ILE A 200 2.43 10.70 -0.04
C ILE A 200 2.77 9.48 0.82
N ARG A 201 2.83 9.62 2.15
CA ARG A 201 3.08 8.48 3.06
C ARG A 201 1.95 7.47 3.00
N THR A 202 0.71 7.93 3.08
CA THR A 202 -0.47 7.08 2.96
C THR A 202 -0.45 6.35 1.61
N SER A 203 -0.23 7.05 0.49
CA SER A 203 -0.18 6.44 -0.84
C SER A 203 0.94 5.40 -1.02
N LEU A 204 2.10 5.60 -0.38
CA LEU A 204 3.18 4.60 -0.36
C LEU A 204 2.71 3.30 0.32
N ALA A 205 2.11 3.41 1.50
CA ALA A 205 1.62 2.25 2.24
C ALA A 205 0.46 1.56 1.51
N GLU A 206 -0.46 2.34 0.96
CA GLU A 206 -1.59 1.87 0.17
C GLU A 206 -1.17 1.20 -1.15
N SER A 207 -0.04 1.58 -1.74
CA SER A 207 0.50 0.89 -2.92
C SER A 207 0.86 -0.56 -2.59
N LEU A 208 1.46 -0.78 -1.41
CA LEU A 208 1.79 -2.13 -0.94
C LEU A 208 0.53 -2.90 -0.55
N PHE A 209 -0.46 -2.23 0.05
CA PHE A 209 -1.76 -2.80 0.36
C PHE A 209 -2.49 -3.27 -0.90
N ALA A 210 -2.61 -2.40 -1.90
CA ALA A 210 -3.22 -2.72 -3.18
C ALA A 210 -2.51 -3.89 -3.88
N TRP A 211 -1.17 -3.93 -3.78
CA TRP A 211 -0.40 -5.07 -4.28
C TRP A 211 -0.80 -6.36 -3.57
N SER A 212 -0.77 -6.38 -2.23
CA SER A 212 -1.08 -7.55 -1.40
C SER A 212 -2.50 -8.08 -1.63
N CYS A 213 -3.46 -7.22 -1.93
CA CYS A 213 -4.79 -7.67 -2.30
C CYS A 213 -4.78 -8.47 -3.61
N GLN A 214 -4.00 -8.08 -4.62
CA GLN A 214 -3.94 -8.80 -5.90
C GLN A 214 -3.01 -10.00 -5.91
N THR A 215 -1.85 -9.87 -5.27
CA THR A 215 -0.84 -10.93 -5.15
C THR A 215 -0.22 -10.92 -3.75
N PRO A 216 -0.23 -12.05 -3.04
CA PRO A 216 0.47 -12.15 -1.76
C PRO A 216 1.94 -11.74 -1.84
N LEU A 217 2.46 -11.14 -0.77
CA LEU A 217 3.88 -10.85 -0.67
C LEU A 217 4.68 -12.14 -0.48
N ILE A 218 5.82 -12.23 -1.18
CA ILE A 218 6.81 -13.29 -0.99
C ILE A 218 7.40 -13.25 0.42
N ARG A 219 7.98 -14.37 0.87
CA ARG A 219 8.50 -14.54 2.23
C ARG A 219 9.39 -13.36 2.67
N GLN A 220 10.40 -13.01 1.87
CA GLN A 220 11.35 -11.96 2.23
C GLN A 220 10.66 -10.60 2.45
N ASP A 221 9.72 -10.25 1.58
CA ASP A 221 8.98 -8.99 1.63
C ASP A 221 7.98 -8.94 2.79
N LEU A 222 7.29 -10.04 3.07
CA LEU A 222 6.40 -10.13 4.23
C LEU A 222 7.17 -9.97 5.55
N MET A 223 8.37 -10.57 5.64
CA MET A 223 9.24 -10.44 6.81
C MET A 223 9.78 -9.01 6.97
N LEU A 224 10.10 -8.33 5.86
CA LEU A 224 10.48 -6.90 5.90
C LEU A 224 9.32 -6.03 6.39
N LEU A 225 8.11 -6.26 5.86
CA LEU A 225 6.89 -5.56 6.27
C LEU A 225 6.61 -5.73 7.77
N PHE A 226 6.64 -6.96 8.27
CA PHE A 226 6.38 -7.24 9.69
C PHE A 226 7.40 -6.55 10.60
N ASN A 227 8.69 -6.62 10.27
CA ASN A 227 9.73 -5.94 11.04
C ASN A 227 9.62 -4.41 10.98
N HIS A 228 9.15 -3.86 9.86
CA HIS A 228 8.87 -2.44 9.75
C HIS A 228 7.67 -2.04 10.63
N LEU A 229 6.56 -2.79 10.59
CA LEU A 229 5.42 -2.59 11.49
C LEU A 229 5.84 -2.64 12.96
N ARG A 230 6.71 -3.59 13.33
CA ARG A 230 7.25 -3.69 14.69
C ARG A 230 7.94 -2.42 15.18
N LYS A 231 8.71 -1.79 14.30
CA LYS A 231 9.50 -0.60 14.65
C LYS A 231 8.71 0.70 14.54
N HIS A 232 7.70 0.74 13.67
CA HIS A 232 7.11 2.00 13.20
C HIS A 232 5.59 2.08 13.35
N ALA A 233 4.91 1.05 13.87
CA ALA A 233 3.47 1.12 14.17
C ALA A 233 3.19 2.29 15.13
N ALA A 234 2.25 3.14 14.72
CA ALA A 234 1.94 4.38 15.40
C ALA A 234 0.43 4.61 15.50
N VAL A 235 0.06 5.44 16.48
CA VAL A 235 -1.29 5.96 16.64
C VAL A 235 -1.33 7.45 16.32
N ASP A 236 -2.46 7.91 15.81
CA ASP A 236 -2.75 9.30 15.58
C ASP A 236 -3.13 10.04 16.88
N GLN A 237 -3.48 11.32 16.75
CA GLN A 237 -3.88 12.18 17.88
C GLN A 237 -5.18 11.73 18.57
N THR A 238 -5.97 10.88 17.92
CA THR A 238 -7.21 10.32 18.46
C THR A 238 -7.00 9.00 19.20
N GLY A 239 -5.77 8.46 19.15
CA GLY A 239 -5.43 7.14 19.69
C GLY A 239 -5.81 5.98 18.75
N CYS A 240 -6.25 6.28 17.53
CA CYS A 240 -6.46 5.27 16.49
C CYS A 240 -5.14 4.97 15.79
N LEU A 241 -5.00 3.78 15.20
CA LEU A 241 -3.88 3.52 14.30
C LEU A 241 -3.90 4.51 13.14
N ASP A 242 -2.72 5.03 12.79
CA ASP A 242 -2.60 5.91 11.63
C ASP A 242 -2.85 5.14 10.33
N GLU A 243 -3.21 5.87 9.26
CA GLU A 243 -3.58 5.29 7.96
C GLU A 243 -2.46 4.42 7.38
N VAL A 244 -1.20 4.84 7.57
CA VAL A 244 -0.01 4.10 7.14
C VAL A 244 0.06 2.73 7.83
N THR A 245 -0.08 2.70 9.17
CA THR A 245 -0.04 1.44 9.93
C THR A 245 -1.21 0.53 9.53
N ILE A 246 -2.41 1.09 9.36
CA ILE A 246 -3.59 0.33 8.90
C ILE A 246 -3.31 -0.30 7.53
N ALA A 247 -2.93 0.48 6.51
CA ALA A 247 -2.65 -0.05 5.17
C ALA A 247 -1.55 -1.13 5.16
N LEU A 248 -0.46 -0.93 5.91
CA LEU A 248 0.62 -1.91 6.02
C LEU A 248 0.19 -3.19 6.75
N SER A 249 -0.58 -3.08 7.84
CA SER A 249 -1.13 -4.26 8.53
C SER A 249 -2.07 -5.06 7.64
N MET A 250 -2.83 -4.38 6.78
CA MET A 250 -3.70 -5.03 5.81
C MET A 250 -2.91 -5.69 4.69
N SER A 251 -1.79 -5.09 4.28
CA SER A 251 -0.84 -5.73 3.37
C SER A 251 -0.39 -7.09 3.92
N TYR A 252 -0.11 -7.18 5.22
CA TYR A 252 0.20 -8.43 5.90
C TYR A 252 -1.00 -9.38 5.89
N LEU A 253 -2.16 -8.93 6.38
CA LEU A 253 -3.35 -9.79 6.53
C LEU A 253 -3.79 -10.38 5.20
N TYR A 254 -3.82 -9.59 4.13
CA TYR A 254 -4.09 -10.11 2.79
C TYR A 254 -2.98 -11.06 2.35
N SER A 255 -1.70 -10.76 2.55
CA SER A 255 -0.62 -11.64 2.09
C SER A 255 -0.65 -13.04 2.68
N ILE A 256 -1.14 -13.19 3.92
CA ILE A 256 -1.31 -14.50 4.55
C ILE A 256 -2.68 -15.13 4.26
N ASP A 257 -3.64 -14.36 3.75
CA ASP A 257 -5.00 -14.84 3.57
C ASP A 257 -5.13 -15.90 2.47
N ILE A 258 -5.72 -17.04 2.85
CA ILE A 258 -6.05 -18.19 1.99
C ILE A 258 -7.55 -18.22 1.68
N SER A 259 -8.35 -17.27 2.19
CA SER A 259 -9.79 -17.18 1.90
C SER A 259 -10.08 -17.31 0.41
N ASN A 260 -11.19 -17.97 0.09
CA ASN A 260 -11.78 -17.92 -1.24
C ASN A 260 -12.27 -16.50 -1.51
N VAL A 261 -11.46 -15.72 -2.21
CA VAL A 261 -11.89 -14.46 -2.80
C VAL A 261 -12.90 -14.77 -3.93
N GLU A 262 -13.84 -13.86 -4.18
CA GLU A 262 -15.08 -14.09 -4.95
C GLU A 262 -14.90 -14.96 -6.21
N PRO A 263 -15.84 -15.90 -6.48
CA PRO A 263 -15.73 -16.83 -7.60
C PRO A 263 -15.83 -16.13 -8.96
N ARG A 264 -14.78 -16.26 -9.78
CA ARG A 264 -14.81 -16.17 -11.26
C ARG A 264 -13.86 -17.25 -11.83
N ASP A 265 -14.15 -17.73 -13.04
CA ASP A 265 -13.71 -18.97 -13.71
C ASP A 265 -12.18 -19.23 -13.81
N GLU A 266 -11.83 -20.45 -14.27
CA GLU A 266 -10.53 -21.09 -14.68
C GLU A 266 -9.19 -20.57 -14.09
N ASP A 267 -8.96 -19.26 -14.04
CA ASP A 267 -7.75 -18.58 -13.51
C ASP A 267 -7.50 -18.85 -12.01
N ARG A 268 -8.52 -19.26 -11.24
CA ARG A 268 -8.41 -19.54 -9.79
C ARG A 268 -7.46 -20.70 -9.48
N ASP A 269 -7.52 -21.78 -10.26
CA ASP A 269 -6.67 -22.95 -10.02
C ASP A 269 -5.21 -22.63 -10.31
N GLU A 270 -4.94 -21.64 -11.18
CA GLU A 270 -3.60 -21.14 -11.44
C GLU A 270 -3.13 -20.18 -10.35
N LEU A 271 -3.94 -19.19 -9.95
CA LEU A 271 -3.59 -18.23 -8.90
C LEU A 271 -3.46 -18.88 -7.52
N ALA A 272 -4.25 -19.91 -7.21
CA ALA A 272 -4.12 -20.67 -5.98
C ALA A 272 -2.76 -21.39 -5.90
N LYS A 273 -2.24 -21.89 -7.02
CA LYS A 273 -0.88 -22.47 -7.11
C LYS A 273 0.23 -21.43 -6.97
N LEU A 274 -0.09 -20.14 -7.11
CA LEU A 274 0.84 -19.02 -6.94
C LEU A 274 0.93 -18.49 -5.50
N LEU A 275 0.15 -19.04 -4.56
CA LEU A 275 0.26 -18.65 -3.16
C LEU A 275 1.67 -18.99 -2.63
N PRO A 276 2.41 -18.02 -2.06
CA PRO A 276 3.74 -18.26 -1.51
C PRO A 276 3.77 -19.38 -0.46
N LEU A 277 2.66 -19.54 0.27
CA LEU A 277 2.45 -20.63 1.22
C LEU A 277 2.64 -22.03 0.60
N LEU A 278 2.24 -22.21 -0.65
CA LEU A 278 2.30 -23.49 -1.36
C LEU A 278 3.61 -23.65 -2.14
N GLN A 279 4.29 -22.55 -2.46
CA GLN A 279 5.50 -22.55 -3.30
C GLN A 279 6.81 -22.53 -2.51
N ASP A 280 6.86 -21.84 -1.36
CA ASP A 280 8.07 -21.68 -0.56
C ASP A 280 7.93 -22.47 0.75
N PRO A 281 8.67 -23.59 0.92
CA PRO A 281 8.58 -24.41 2.11
C PRO A 281 8.96 -23.73 3.41
N GLN A 282 9.71 -22.61 3.33
CA GLN A 282 10.09 -21.82 4.49
C GLN A 282 9.10 -20.68 4.77
N TYR A 283 8.07 -20.48 3.94
CA TYR A 283 7.09 -19.41 4.13
C TYR A 283 6.38 -19.52 5.47
N LEU A 284 5.77 -20.68 5.74
CA LEU A 284 5.00 -20.90 6.96
C LEU A 284 5.88 -21.01 8.20
N PRO A 285 7.00 -21.77 8.20
CA PRO A 285 7.90 -21.85 9.36
C PRO A 285 8.49 -20.50 9.78
N ASP A 286 9.02 -19.71 8.83
CA ASP A 286 9.63 -18.41 9.15
C ASP A 286 8.58 -17.42 9.65
N LEU A 287 7.40 -17.41 9.03
CA LEU A 287 6.29 -16.55 9.43
C LEU A 287 5.79 -16.91 10.84
N HIS A 288 5.54 -18.20 11.10
CA HIS A 288 5.14 -18.67 12.43
C HIS A 288 6.21 -18.30 13.46
N GLN A 289 7.49 -18.56 13.20
CA GLN A 289 8.58 -18.18 14.10
C GLN A 289 8.62 -16.66 14.34
N LEU A 290 8.33 -15.84 13.33
CA LEU A 290 8.33 -14.39 13.47
C LEU A 290 7.18 -13.90 14.35
N VAL A 291 5.98 -14.44 14.14
CA VAL A 291 4.76 -14.06 14.84
C VAL A 291 4.79 -14.54 16.29
N SER A 292 5.27 -15.76 16.55
CA SER A 292 5.36 -16.36 17.88
C SER A 292 6.42 -15.73 18.79
N LYS A 293 7.30 -14.85 18.28
CA LYS A 293 8.26 -14.13 19.14
C LYS A 293 7.51 -13.19 20.06
N ASP A 294 7.78 -13.27 21.36
CA ASP A 294 7.20 -12.35 22.33
C ASP A 294 7.58 -10.89 22.04
N THR A 295 6.72 -9.98 22.51
CA THR A 295 7.01 -8.55 22.46
C THR A 295 8.07 -8.19 23.48
N ASP A 296 8.98 -7.29 23.11
CA ASP A 296 9.98 -6.77 24.02
C ASP A 296 9.42 -5.63 24.87
N ALA A 297 10.02 -5.38 26.04
CA ALA A 297 9.66 -4.25 26.88
C ALA A 297 9.85 -2.89 26.18
N SER A 298 10.73 -2.82 25.18
CA SER A 298 10.98 -1.64 24.35
C SER A 298 9.96 -1.42 23.23
N ASP A 299 9.11 -2.42 22.94
CA ASP A 299 8.13 -2.30 21.87
C ASP A 299 7.03 -1.30 22.23
N THR A 300 6.52 -0.59 21.22
CA THR A 300 5.46 0.41 21.41
C THR A 300 4.13 -0.25 21.76
N GLU A 301 3.28 0.46 22.51
CA GLU A 301 1.91 -0.03 22.82
C GLU A 301 1.09 -0.24 21.53
N ALA A 302 1.31 0.61 20.52
CA ALA A 302 0.70 0.45 19.20
C ALA A 302 1.11 -0.88 18.55
N TRP A 303 2.39 -1.23 18.59
CA TRP A 303 2.86 -2.52 18.09
C TRP A 303 2.31 -3.69 18.89
N LYS A 304 2.36 -3.64 20.23
CA LYS A 304 1.87 -4.75 21.08
C LYS A 304 0.42 -5.09 20.75
N GLY A 305 -0.44 -4.07 20.66
CA GLY A 305 -1.83 -4.25 20.26
C GLY A 305 -1.97 -4.72 18.81
N LEU A 306 -1.22 -4.14 17.86
CA LEU A 306 -1.27 -4.54 16.46
C LEU A 306 -0.83 -5.99 16.25
N LYS A 307 0.22 -6.44 16.95
CA LYS A 307 0.74 -7.81 16.90
C LYS A 307 -0.36 -8.82 17.22
N THR A 308 -1.23 -8.53 18.20
CA THR A 308 -2.37 -9.43 18.50
C THR A 308 -3.29 -9.62 17.30
N VAL A 309 -3.50 -8.58 16.48
CA VAL A 309 -4.31 -8.67 15.25
C VAL A 309 -3.61 -9.51 14.20
N LEU A 310 -2.28 -9.37 14.05
CA LEU A 310 -1.50 -10.15 13.09
C LEU A 310 -1.38 -11.63 13.52
N GLU A 311 -1.24 -11.89 14.81
CA GLU A 311 -1.28 -13.22 15.44
C GLU A 311 -2.62 -13.91 15.22
N PHE A 312 -3.71 -13.19 15.48
CA PHE A 312 -5.06 -13.68 15.23
C PHE A 312 -5.26 -14.00 13.74
N GLY A 313 -4.85 -13.10 12.85
CA GLY A 313 -4.84 -13.33 11.40
C GLY A 313 -4.12 -14.62 10.99
N MET A 314 -2.95 -14.85 11.58
CA MET A 314 -2.14 -16.04 11.36
C MET A 314 -2.83 -17.31 11.88
N GLY A 315 -3.40 -17.28 13.09
CA GLY A 315 -4.12 -18.42 13.65
C GLY A 315 -5.31 -18.84 12.78
N ILE A 316 -6.13 -17.89 12.32
CA ILE A 316 -7.25 -18.20 11.41
C ILE A 316 -6.76 -18.74 10.07
N THR A 317 -5.64 -18.20 9.56
CA THR A 317 -5.01 -18.66 8.33
C THR A 317 -4.52 -20.11 8.45
N LEU A 318 -3.82 -20.46 9.54
CA LEU A 318 -3.35 -21.82 9.81
C LEU A 318 -4.52 -22.80 9.86
N ARG A 319 -5.59 -22.45 10.57
CA ARG A 319 -6.78 -23.31 10.66
C ARG A 319 -7.39 -23.64 9.30
N ARG A 320 -7.37 -22.68 8.37
CA ARG A 320 -7.85 -22.88 7.00
C ARG A 320 -6.86 -23.64 6.14
N ALA A 321 -5.58 -23.41 6.33
CA ALA A 321 -4.54 -24.19 5.69
C ALA A 321 -4.72 -25.69 6.04
N THR A 322 -5.11 -26.05 7.26
CA THR A 322 -5.40 -27.46 7.61
C THR A 322 -6.41 -28.16 6.69
N GLN A 323 -7.31 -27.42 6.03
CA GLN A 323 -8.28 -27.97 5.08
C GLN A 323 -7.71 -28.16 3.66
N GLN A 324 -6.50 -27.69 3.38
CA GLN A 324 -5.83 -27.78 2.08
C GLN A 324 -4.93 -29.02 2.01
N PRO A 325 -5.10 -29.90 1.00
CA PRO A 325 -4.26 -31.08 0.82
C PRO A 325 -2.75 -30.78 0.72
N GLU A 326 -2.40 -29.65 0.11
CA GLU A 326 -1.03 -29.25 -0.18
C GLU A 326 -0.21 -28.85 1.07
N THR A 327 -0.87 -28.58 2.19
CA THR A 327 -0.21 -28.14 3.44
C THR A 327 -0.03 -29.26 4.46
N GLN A 328 -0.26 -30.51 4.07
CA GLN A 328 -0.13 -31.69 4.94
C GLN A 328 1.28 -31.85 5.54
N GLU A 329 2.31 -31.29 4.93
CA GLU A 329 3.68 -31.35 5.44
C GLU A 329 3.94 -30.41 6.64
N TYR A 330 3.03 -29.48 6.93
CA TYR A 330 3.18 -28.48 8.00
C TYR A 330 2.34 -28.76 9.25
N GLN A 331 1.87 -30.00 9.46
CA GLN A 331 0.94 -30.34 10.56
C GLN A 331 1.40 -29.83 11.93
N ASP A 332 2.69 -29.96 12.27
CA ASP A 332 3.26 -29.48 13.53
C ASP A 332 3.04 -27.96 13.77
N ILE A 333 2.99 -27.17 12.69
CA ILE A 333 2.74 -25.72 12.73
C ILE A 333 1.25 -25.44 12.67
N LEU A 334 0.50 -26.20 11.86
CA LEU A 334 -0.95 -26.04 11.71
C LEU A 334 -1.68 -26.27 13.04
N GLU A 335 -1.23 -27.21 13.86
CA GLU A 335 -1.75 -27.48 15.22
C GLU A 335 -1.53 -26.32 16.22
N ARG A 336 -0.75 -25.29 15.86
CA ARG A 336 -0.50 -24.11 16.71
C ARG A 336 -1.54 -23.00 16.54
N ASP A 337 -2.51 -23.19 15.63
CA ASP A 337 -3.55 -22.22 15.34
C ASP A 337 -4.34 -21.78 16.60
N GLU A 338 -4.80 -22.72 17.43
CA GLU A 338 -5.54 -22.45 18.67
C GLU A 338 -4.72 -21.60 19.64
N VAL A 339 -3.43 -21.93 19.81
CA VAL A 339 -2.53 -21.22 20.72
C VAL A 339 -2.36 -19.75 20.29
N LEU A 340 -2.21 -19.48 18.99
CA LEU A 340 -2.10 -18.11 18.48
C LEU A 340 -3.38 -17.31 18.69
N VAL A 341 -4.54 -17.93 18.45
CA VAL A 341 -5.84 -17.29 18.65
C VAL A 341 -6.08 -16.98 20.13
N ASP A 342 -5.83 -17.94 21.02
CA ASP A 342 -6.00 -17.75 22.46
C ASP A 342 -5.08 -16.68 23.02
N ASN A 343 -3.80 -16.67 22.60
CA ASN A 343 -2.85 -15.64 22.99
C ASN A 343 -3.32 -14.25 22.54
N ALA A 344 -3.81 -14.11 21.31
CA ALA A 344 -4.32 -12.83 20.82
C ALA A 344 -5.51 -12.34 21.67
N ILE A 345 -6.45 -13.22 21.98
CA ILE A 345 -7.63 -12.90 22.81
C ILE A 345 -7.21 -12.49 24.22
N GLN A 346 -6.31 -13.24 24.86
CA GLN A 346 -5.77 -12.93 26.18
C GLN A 346 -5.04 -11.58 26.20
N ASN A 347 -4.39 -11.22 25.09
CA ASN A 347 -3.70 -9.95 24.90
C ASN A 347 -4.63 -8.80 24.44
N ASN A 348 -5.94 -8.91 24.72
CA ASN A 348 -6.94 -7.85 24.49
C ASN A 348 -7.21 -7.50 23.01
N LEU A 349 -7.08 -8.46 22.09
CA LEU A 349 -7.36 -8.31 20.66
C LEU A 349 -8.60 -7.46 20.34
N PHE A 350 -9.79 -7.88 20.82
CA PHE A 350 -11.05 -7.21 20.47
C PHE A 350 -11.14 -5.79 21.02
N ARG A 351 -10.54 -5.54 22.18
CA ARG A 351 -10.45 -4.20 22.75
C ARG A 351 -9.56 -3.31 21.90
N PHE A 352 -8.44 -3.84 21.40
CA PHE A 352 -7.56 -3.12 20.50
C PHE A 352 -8.23 -2.81 19.16
N ILE A 353 -8.85 -3.80 18.51
CA ILE A 353 -9.58 -3.59 17.25
C ILE A 353 -10.65 -2.50 17.42
N ASN A 354 -11.47 -2.57 18.46
CA ASN A 354 -12.56 -1.61 18.66
C ASN A 354 -12.03 -0.19 18.95
N ASN A 355 -10.98 -0.06 19.76
CA ASN A 355 -10.50 1.26 20.18
C ASN A 355 -9.51 1.91 19.22
N CYS A 356 -8.70 1.12 18.52
CA CYS A 356 -7.60 1.62 17.71
C CYS A 356 -7.86 1.48 16.19
N ILE A 357 -8.70 0.54 15.75
CA ILE A 357 -8.98 0.34 14.32
C ILE A 357 -10.37 0.89 13.96
N PHE A 358 -11.43 0.42 14.61
CA PHE A 358 -12.82 0.76 14.23
C PHE A 358 -13.25 2.17 14.61
N LYS A 359 -12.53 2.86 15.50
CA LYS A 359 -12.77 4.30 15.74
C LYS A 359 -12.22 5.18 14.62
N ASN A 360 -11.34 4.66 13.76
CA ASN A 360 -10.82 5.40 12.64
C ASN A 360 -11.93 5.58 11.59
N LYS A 361 -12.27 6.84 11.27
CA LYS A 361 -13.33 7.17 10.30
C LYS A 361 -13.04 6.66 8.89
N HIS A 362 -11.76 6.56 8.52
CA HIS A 362 -11.34 6.07 7.22
C HIS A 362 -11.56 4.56 7.07
N PHE A 363 -11.60 3.81 8.18
CA PHE A 363 -11.76 2.36 8.16
C PHE A 363 -13.03 1.93 7.40
N PHE A 364 -14.18 2.56 7.70
CA PHE A 364 -15.46 2.22 7.08
C PHE A 364 -15.66 2.83 5.69
N GLN A 365 -14.74 3.67 5.22
CA GLN A 365 -14.80 4.26 3.88
C GLN A 365 -14.15 3.35 2.83
N VAL A 366 -13.25 2.46 3.24
CA VAL A 366 -12.52 1.55 2.36
C VAL A 366 -13.10 0.14 2.50
N GLU A 367 -13.82 -0.30 1.48
CA GLU A 367 -14.53 -1.58 1.45
C GLU A 367 -13.63 -2.77 1.81
N PHE A 368 -12.41 -2.81 1.27
CA PHE A 368 -11.48 -3.91 1.45
C PHE A 368 -10.92 -4.02 2.88
N LEU A 369 -10.86 -2.90 3.62
CA LEU A 369 -10.57 -2.95 5.05
C LEU A 369 -11.68 -3.69 5.80
N VAL A 370 -12.92 -3.28 5.55
CA VAL A 370 -14.10 -3.87 6.18
C VAL A 370 -14.25 -5.34 5.79
N ARG A 371 -14.07 -5.67 4.51
CA ARG A 371 -14.19 -7.02 3.97
C ARG A 371 -13.18 -7.98 4.61
N GLN A 372 -11.93 -7.55 4.80
CA GLN A 372 -10.93 -8.42 5.43
C GLN A 372 -11.28 -8.74 6.88
N PHE A 373 -11.64 -7.73 7.68
CA PHE A 373 -12.03 -7.95 9.07
C PHE A 373 -13.33 -8.74 9.18
N HIS A 374 -14.27 -8.50 8.25
CA HIS A 374 -15.49 -9.28 8.17
C HIS A 374 -15.22 -10.76 7.86
N SER A 375 -14.34 -11.06 6.89
CA SER A 375 -13.91 -12.43 6.63
C SER A 375 -13.29 -13.02 7.87
N LEU A 376 -12.25 -12.38 8.42
CA LEU A 376 -11.50 -12.89 9.56
C LEU A 376 -12.40 -13.25 10.75
N PHE A 377 -13.41 -12.42 11.05
CA PHE A 377 -14.38 -12.73 12.11
C PHE A 377 -15.38 -13.81 11.72
N THR A 378 -15.86 -13.83 10.49
CA THR A 378 -16.73 -14.88 9.99
C THR A 378 -16.03 -16.24 10.05
N ASP A 379 -14.75 -16.27 9.70
CA ASP A 379 -13.91 -17.47 9.74
C ASP A 379 -13.66 -17.92 11.16
N PHE A 380 -13.34 -16.99 12.07
CA PHE A 380 -13.23 -17.30 13.49
C PHE A 380 -14.52 -17.90 14.05
N ILE A 381 -15.69 -17.32 13.72
CA ILE A 381 -16.98 -17.81 14.22
C ILE A 381 -17.30 -19.18 13.63
N THR A 382 -17.21 -19.34 12.31
CA THR A 382 -17.57 -20.59 11.61
C THR A 382 -16.63 -21.73 11.95
N ALA A 383 -15.33 -21.46 12.04
CA ALA A 383 -14.35 -22.48 12.38
C ALA A 383 -14.43 -22.91 13.85
N ASN A 384 -14.87 -22.05 14.77
CA ASN A 384 -15.15 -22.45 16.15
C ASN A 384 -16.46 -23.26 16.27
N ILE A 385 -17.48 -22.95 15.48
CA ILE A 385 -18.75 -23.71 15.50
C ILE A 385 -18.56 -25.15 15.00
N GLN A 386 -17.65 -25.38 14.03
CA GLN A 386 -17.34 -26.75 13.56
C GLN A 386 -16.69 -27.64 14.65
N ILE A 387 -15.99 -27.04 15.62
CA ILE A 387 -15.33 -27.77 16.72
C ILE A 387 -16.36 -28.32 17.71
N ASP A 388 -17.39 -27.54 18.06
CA ASP A 388 -18.45 -28.00 18.97
C ASP A 388 -19.33 -29.10 18.34
N ALA A 389 -19.52 -29.04 17.02
CA ALA A 389 -20.25 -30.08 16.28
C ALA A 389 -19.47 -31.41 16.18
N CYS A 390 -18.13 -31.37 16.05
CA CYS A 390 -17.33 -32.59 16.05
C CYS A 390 -17.18 -33.18 17.47
N ARG A 391 -16.97 -32.33 18.50
CA ARG A 391 -16.84 -32.80 19.90
C ARG A 391 -18.12 -33.43 20.46
N THR A 392 -19.29 -33.10 19.91
CA THR A 392 -20.57 -33.72 20.31
C THR A 392 -20.83 -35.10 19.69
N THR A 393 -19.98 -35.55 18.74
CA THR A 393 -20.12 -36.88 18.12
C THR A 393 -19.31 -37.99 18.80
N GLU A 394 -18.44 -37.66 19.76
CA GLU A 394 -17.76 -38.64 20.62
C GLU A 394 -18.57 -38.94 21.88
N VAL A 395 -19.77 -39.51 21.72
CA VAL A 395 -20.41 -40.26 22.80
C VAL A 395 -20.04 -41.73 22.59
N PRO A 396 -19.28 -42.37 23.50
CA PRO A 396 -19.01 -43.79 23.37
C PRO A 396 -20.33 -44.57 23.51
N ASN A 397 -20.74 -45.22 22.43
CA ASN A 397 -21.78 -46.25 22.45
C ASN A 397 -21.31 -47.44 23.29
N HIS A 398 -21.40 -47.31 24.61
CA HIS A 398 -21.39 -48.43 25.53
C HIS A 398 -22.83 -48.79 25.86
N TYR A 399 -23.50 -49.54 24.97
CA TYR A 399 -24.57 -50.47 25.32
C TYR A 399 -24.81 -51.46 24.17
N SER A 400 -24.22 -52.64 24.28
CA SER A 400 -24.84 -53.98 24.14
C SER A 400 -23.75 -55.05 24.01
#